data_AF-A0A7Y9EA67-F1
#
_entry.id   AF-A0A7Y9EA67-F1
#
_cell.length_a   1.000
_cell.length_b   1.000
_cell.length_c   1.000
_cell.angle_alpha   90.00
_cell.angle_beta   90.00
_cell.angle_gamma   90.00
#
_symmetry.space_group_name_H-M   'P 1'
#
loop_
_entity.id
_entity.type
_entity.pdbx_description
1 polymer ?
#
loop_
_entity_poly.entity_id
_entity_poly.type
_entity_poly.pdbx_seq_one_letter_code
_entity_poly.pdbx_strand_id
1 'polypeptide(L)' 'MKVRIKVAQTGLYNGAPWPAVGKTIDLPDHVAKGMISAGHVEQASGGSKDAPKVETRPAPGGNVETREKTAKKATPAKKG' A
#
# COMPACT_ATOMS: atom_id res chain seq x y z
N MET A 1 11.66 -6.81 -17.85
CA MET A 1 11.44 -5.42 -18.31
C MET A 1 11.39 -4.54 -17.08
N LYS A 2 12.20 -3.47 -17.06
CA LYS A 2 12.22 -2.54 -15.94
C LYS A 2 11.04 -1.58 -16.01
N VAL A 3 10.26 -1.52 -14.94
CA VAL A 3 9.12 -0.61 -14.78
C VAL A 3 9.22 0.15 -13.47
N ARG A 4 8.64 1.34 -13.46
CA ARG A 4 8.55 2.21 -12.30
C ARG A 4 7.16 2.14 -11.69
N ILE A 5 7.07 1.92 -10.38
CA ILE A 5 5.80 1.87 -9.65
C ILE A 5 5.20 3.28 -9.56
N LYS A 6 3.96 3.48 -10.03
CA LYS A 6 3.20 4.74 -9.86
C LYS A 6 2.18 4.65 -8.73
N VAL A 7 1.66 3.44 -8.48
CA VAL A 7 0.64 3.18 -7.46
C VAL A 7 1.15 2.14 -6.48
N ALA A 8 0.92 2.36 -5.18
CA ALA A 8 1.30 1.40 -4.15
C ALA A 8 0.44 0.13 -4.29
N GLN A 9 1.08 -0.97 -4.68
CA GLN A 9 0.40 -2.25 -4.82
C GLN A 9 0.37 -2.96 -3.47
N THR A 10 -0.76 -3.56 -3.13
CA THR A 10 -0.90 -4.41 -1.95
C THR A 10 -0.51 -5.86 -2.30
N GLY A 11 -0.02 -6.60 -1.32
CA GLY A 11 0.36 -8.02 -1.47
C GLY A 11 1.86 -8.24 -1.70
N LEU A 12 2.19 -9.46 -2.10
CA LEU A 12 3.56 -9.93 -2.32
C LEU A 12 3.78 -10.22 -3.80
N TYR A 13 4.88 -9.73 -4.35
CA TYR A 13 5.42 -10.15 -5.63
C TYR A 13 6.66 -11.00 -5.40
N ASN A 14 6.63 -12.24 -5.87
CA ASN A 14 7.72 -13.20 -5.69
C ASN A 14 8.11 -13.44 -4.21
N GLY A 15 7.11 -13.50 -3.33
CA GLY A 15 7.31 -13.68 -1.88
C GLY A 15 7.79 -12.44 -1.12
N ALA A 16 8.07 -11.33 -1.82
CA ALA A 16 8.47 -10.06 -1.22
C ALA A 16 7.39 -8.99 -1.40
N PRO A 17 7.27 -8.01 -0.50
CA PRO A 17 6.35 -6.89 -0.69
C PRO A 17 6.73 -6.08 -1.93
N TRP A 18 5.72 -5.46 -2.55
CA TRP A 18 5.95 -4.59 -3.68
C TRP A 18 6.87 -3.42 -3.32
N PRO A 19 7.71 -2.95 -4.26
CA PRO A 19 8.50 -1.75 -4.06
C PRO A 19 7.60 -0.53 -3.82
N ALA A 20 8.13 0.44 -3.07
CA ALA A 20 7.46 1.72 -2.88
C ALA A 20 7.23 2.46 -4.21
N VAL A 21 6.24 3.35 -4.22
CA VAL A 21 5.98 4.26 -5.34
C VAL A 21 7.24 5.03 -5.72
N GLY A 22 7.48 5.15 -7.02
CA GLY A 22 8.66 5.80 -7.59
C GLY A 22 9.89 4.91 -7.71
N LYS A 23 9.90 3.71 -7.09
CA LYS A 23 10.95 2.70 -7.25
C LYS A 23 10.75 1.89 -8.52
N THR A 24 11.85 1.30 -8.99
CA THR A 24 11.90 0.48 -10.20
C THR A 24 12.00 -0.99 -9.81
N ILE A 25 11.27 -1.85 -10.53
CA ILE A 25 11.33 -3.31 -10.42
C ILE A 25 11.43 -3.93 -11.81
N ASP A 26 12.07 -5.11 -11.90
CA ASP A 26 12.03 -5.91 -13.12
C ASP A 26 10.83 -6.85 -13.10
N LEU A 27 9.97 -6.73 -14.11
CA LEU A 27 8.80 -7.57 -14.31
C LEU A 27 8.86 -8.30 -15.66
N PRO A 28 8.25 -9.48 -15.79
CA PRO A 28 8.04 -10.13 -17.07
C PRO A 28 7.25 -9.22 -18.02
N ASP A 29 7.58 -9.26 -19.31
CA ASP A 29 7.04 -8.32 -20.31
C ASP A 29 5.49 -8.37 -20.39
N HIS A 30 4.92 -9.58 -20.33
CA HIS A 30 3.47 -9.77 -20.36
C HIS A 30 2.76 -9.16 -19.15
N VAL A 31 3.36 -9.22 -17.95
CA VAL A 31 2.84 -8.59 -16.73
C VAL A 31 3.02 -7.07 -16.80
N ALA A 32 4.23 -6.63 -17.17
CA ALA A 32 4.58 -5.22 -17.30
C ALA A 32 3.62 -4.51 -18.25
N LYS A 33 3.33 -5.08 -19.42
CA LYS A 33 2.40 -4.50 -20.40
C LYS A 33 0.98 -4.35 -19.85
N GLY A 34 0.49 -5.35 -19.11
CA GLY A 34 -0.82 -5.26 -18.43
C GLY A 34 -0.85 -4.15 -17.38
N MET A 35 0.20 -4.06 -16.55
CA MET A 35 0.31 -3.03 -15.52
C MET A 35 0.50 -1.61 -16.08
N ILE A 36 1.21 -1.47 -17.21
CA ILE A 36 1.37 -0.20 -17.93
C ILE A 36 0.01 0.22 -18.52
N SER A 37 -0.70 -0.69 -19.17
CA SER A 37 -2.03 -0.41 -19.75
C SER A 37 -3.06 -0.01 -18.69
N ALA A 38 -2.94 -0.55 -17.48
CA ALA A 38 -3.79 -0.19 -16.34
C ALA A 38 -3.33 1.08 -15.59
N GLY A 39 -2.17 1.64 -15.95
CA GLY A 39 -1.62 2.85 -15.34
C GLY A 39 -0.99 2.65 -13.95
N HIS A 40 -0.77 1.42 -13.50
CA HIS A 40 -0.13 1.13 -12.20
C HIS A 40 1.38 1.36 -12.22
N VAL A 41 2.01 1.15 -13.37
CA VAL A 41 3.46 1.30 -13.58
C VAL A 41 3.75 2.00 -14.90
N GLU A 42 4.98 2.46 -15.08
CA GLU A 42 5.47 3.07 -16.31
C GLU A 42 6.79 2.46 -16.74
N GLN A 43 7.04 2.40 -18.04
CA GLN A 43 8.27 1.83 -18.57
C GLN A 43 9.48 2.66 -18.11
N ALA A 44 10.38 2.04 -17.35
CA ALA A 44 11.60 2.69 -16.89
C ALA A 44 12.65 2.64 -17.99
N SER A 45 12.46 3.46 -19.03
CA SER A 45 13.41 3.58 -20.14
C SER A 45 14.63 4.38 -19.68
N GLY A 46 15.68 3.68 -19.23
CA GLY A 46 17.12 4.06 -19.29
C GLY A 46 17.63 5.41 -18.78
N GLY A 47 16.78 6.37 -18.44
CA GLY A 47 17.20 7.74 -18.15
C GLY A 47 16.03 8.52 -17.59
N SER A 48 15.92 8.56 -16.26
CA SER A 48 15.24 9.65 -15.57
C SER A 48 15.64 9.64 -14.09
N LYS A 49 16.66 10.45 -13.79
CA LYS A 49 16.63 11.37 -12.65
C LYS A 49 15.25 12.02 -12.64
N ASP A 50 14.33 11.51 -11.84
CA ASP A 50 13.39 12.33 -11.07
C ASP A 50 12.50 11.39 -10.27
N ALA A 51 12.75 11.30 -8.97
CA ALA A 51 11.77 10.79 -8.02
C ALA A 51 10.60 11.77 -7.98
N PRO A 52 9.37 11.45 -8.44
CA PRO A 52 8.24 12.27 -8.08
C PRO A 52 8.17 12.18 -6.55
N LYS A 53 8.33 13.34 -5.91
CA LYS A 53 8.12 13.52 -4.48
C LYS A 53 6.73 12.98 -4.18
N VAL A 54 6.68 11.79 -3.59
CA VAL A 54 5.44 11.20 -3.08
C VAL A 54 4.93 12.21 -2.07
N GLU A 55 3.90 12.97 -2.43
CA GLU A 55 3.07 13.63 -1.44
C GLU A 55 2.41 12.51 -0.65
N THR A 56 3.04 12.17 0.46
CA THR A 56 2.43 11.36 1.52
C THR A 56 1.22 12.13 1.99
N ARG A 57 0.06 11.87 1.38
CA ARG A 57 -1.20 12.26 1.98
C ARG A 57 -1.29 11.45 3.28
N PRO A 58 -1.34 12.10 4.47
CA PRO A 58 -1.53 11.36 5.70
C PRO A 58 -2.82 10.55 5.54
N ALA A 59 -2.77 9.26 5.90
CA ALA A 59 -3.98 8.48 6.06
C ALA A 59 -4.96 9.28 6.94
N PRO A 60 -6.27 9.34 6.63
CA PRO A 60 -7.22 9.96 7.54
C PRO A 60 -7.03 9.29 8.90
N GLY A 61 -6.77 10.09 9.93
CA GLY A 61 -6.54 9.61 11.30
C GLY A 61 -7.73 8.81 11.78
N GLY A 62 -7.66 7.49 11.61
CA GLY A 62 -8.60 6.54 12.17
C GLY A 62 -8.25 6.34 13.64
N ASN A 63 -8.89 7.15 14.47
CA ASN A 63 -8.89 7.08 15.92
C ASN A 63 -9.10 5.64 16.43
N VAL A 64 -8.21 5.22 17.34
CA VAL A 64 -8.34 4.21 18.40
C VAL A 64 -9.63 3.37 18.40
N GLU A 65 -9.50 2.05 18.33
CA GLU A 65 -10.25 1.14 19.21
C GLU A 65 -9.38 -0.07 19.61
N THR A 66 -8.82 0.02 20.81
CA THR A 66 -8.19 -1.08 21.55
C THR A 66 -9.21 -2.20 21.73
N ARG A 67 -9.02 -3.34 21.07
CA ARG A 67 -9.79 -4.55 21.35
C ARG A 67 -9.08 -5.40 22.39
N GLU A 68 -9.28 -5.11 23.67
CA GLU A 68 -9.10 -6.12 24.72
C GLU A 68 -10.47 -6.72 25.09
N LYS A 69 -10.64 -7.99 24.75
CA LYS A 69 -11.79 -8.79 25.14
C LYS A 69 -11.69 -9.14 26.62
N THR A 70 -12.81 -9.08 27.35
CA THR A 70 -13.49 -10.22 28.02
C THR A 70 -13.96 -9.92 29.46
N ALA A 71 -15.29 -9.88 29.63
CA ALA A 71 -16.09 -10.38 30.78
C ALA A 71 -15.98 -9.62 32.14
N LYS A 72 -17.03 -9.40 32.95
CA LYS A 72 -18.24 -10.18 33.25
C LYS A 72 -19.36 -9.24 33.75
N LYS A 73 -20.60 -9.62 33.40
CA LYS A 73 -21.89 -9.46 34.10
C LYS A 73 -21.93 -8.59 35.39
N ALA A 74 -22.81 -7.59 35.42
CA ALA A 74 -24.04 -7.55 36.25
C ALA A 74 -24.52 -6.10 36.50
N THR A 75 -25.67 -5.72 35.93
CA THR A 75 -26.66 -4.86 36.62
C THR A 75 -27.30 -5.68 37.77
N PRO A 76 -27.93 -5.13 38.84
CA PRO A 76 -28.59 -3.81 38.93
C PRO A 76 -28.57 -3.06 40.30
N ALA A 77 -29.09 -1.82 40.29
CA ALA A 77 -29.95 -1.16 41.31
C ALA A 77 -29.44 -0.75 42.72
N LYS A 78 -29.85 0.50 43.09
CA LYS A 78 -30.61 0.90 44.30
C LYS A 78 -29.91 1.82 45.33
N LYS A 79 -30.42 3.06 45.37
CA LYS A 79 -30.85 3.92 46.52
C LYS A 79 -29.90 4.11 47.72
N GLY A 80 -29.62 5.37 48.02
CA GLY A 80 -29.19 5.91 49.31
C GLY A 80 -29.53 7.39 49.37
#